data_AF-A0A7J4PPK0-F1
#
_entry.id   AF-A0A7J4PPK0-F1
#
_cell.length_a   1.000
_cell.length_b   1.000
_cell.length_c   1.000
_cell.angle_alpha   90.00
_cell.angle_beta   90.00
_cell.angle_gamma   90.00
#
_symmetry.space_group_name_H-M   'P 1'
#
loop_
_entity.id
_entity.type
_entity.pdbx_description
1 polymer ?
#
loop_
_entity_poly.entity_id
_entity_poly.type
_entity_poly.pdbx_seq_one_letter_code
_entity_poly.pdbx_strand_id
1 'polypeptide(L)'
;AEEKARMHGRNTTAAREFVLSNLNLNAEDALKIGVIEFVSPNLESLMEDVDGQKVKNRTLATSGAEIVRFEPSFRLHVLAVLSDPLLAGLLLIVGLYALIFGLSNPGLGAELVGVITLALGLIGLGFSVNLGALFLIVLGLVLLLVELNSPGFGLLGAAGLACMIVGSVLLVPIGSPDWYTPAAYKRNAFIALIIPSLVIGGFFVFALYKVAEAKRRPTYYQKMEQEVAEALDRIDPRGHVMYNGEYWVAESEETIEPGELVEVVGKERTILKVRRK
;
A
#
# COMPACT_ATOMS: atom_id res chain seq x y z
N ALA A 1 14.26 -37.85 0.94
CA ALA A 1 14.24 -37.93 2.42
C ALA A 1 15.35 -38.83 2.94
N GLU A 2 15.43 -40.09 2.47
CA GLU A 2 16.44 -41.08 2.91
C GLU A 2 17.89 -40.60 2.82
N GLU A 3 18.31 -40.02 1.69
CA GLU A 3 19.70 -39.58 1.52
C GLU A 3 20.10 -38.48 2.52
N LYS A 4 19.16 -37.58 2.86
CA LYS A 4 19.38 -36.56 3.89
C LYS A 4 19.54 -37.20 5.27
N ALA A 5 18.71 -38.20 5.60
CA ALA A 5 18.87 -38.94 6.84
C ALA A 5 20.22 -39.66 6.90
N ARG A 6 20.63 -40.31 5.80
CA ARG A 6 21.93 -41.00 5.68
C ARG A 6 23.11 -40.06 5.86
N MET A 7 23.12 -38.90 5.21
CA MET A 7 24.16 -37.87 5.37
C MET A 7 24.31 -37.38 6.82
N HIS A 8 23.25 -37.49 7.63
CA HIS A 8 23.22 -37.10 9.03
C HIS A 8 23.27 -38.28 10.00
N GLY A 9 23.47 -39.52 9.52
CA GLY A 9 23.51 -40.72 10.38
C GLY A 9 22.19 -41.05 11.08
N ARG A 10 21.06 -40.61 10.52
CA ARG A 10 19.70 -40.79 11.09
C ARG A 10 18.97 -41.95 10.42
N ASN A 11 17.91 -42.42 11.08
CA ASN A 11 17.11 -43.56 10.62
C ASN A 11 16.47 -43.31 9.23
N THR A 12 17.03 -43.97 8.21
CA THR A 12 16.56 -43.85 6.82
C THR A 12 15.22 -44.52 6.59
N THR A 13 14.90 -45.58 7.32
CA THR A 13 13.60 -46.27 7.24
C THR A 13 12.50 -45.35 7.73
N ALA A 14 12.67 -44.72 8.89
CA ALA A 14 11.73 -43.72 9.39
C ALA A 14 11.55 -42.57 8.38
N ALA A 15 12.66 -42.09 7.78
CA ALA A 15 12.62 -41.04 6.76
C ALA A 15 11.82 -41.43 5.51
N ARG A 16 11.77 -42.71 5.15
CA ARG A 16 10.95 -43.25 4.07
C ARG A 16 9.48 -43.34 4.47
N GLU A 17 9.21 -43.90 5.65
CA GLU A 17 7.86 -44.12 6.16
C GLU A 17 7.11 -42.80 6.47
N PHE A 18 7.83 -41.71 6.78
CA PHE A 18 7.24 -40.37 6.83
C PHE A 18 6.56 -39.96 5.52
N VAL A 19 7.07 -40.43 4.38
CA VAL A 19 6.52 -40.08 3.06
C VAL A 19 5.51 -41.12 2.57
N LEU A 20 5.84 -42.41 2.67
CA LEU A 20 5.01 -43.47 2.10
C LEU A 20 3.78 -43.79 2.94
N SER A 21 3.91 -43.70 4.26
CA SER A 21 2.91 -44.20 5.21
C SER A 21 2.38 -43.11 6.14
N ASN A 22 2.81 -41.85 5.94
CA ASN A 22 2.48 -40.72 6.82
C ASN A 22 2.77 -41.04 8.30
N LEU A 23 3.91 -41.69 8.56
CA LEU A 23 4.34 -42.04 9.92
C LEU A 23 4.33 -40.79 10.80
N ASN A 24 3.75 -40.89 12.00
CA ASN A 24 3.73 -39.82 12.98
C ASN A 24 4.34 -40.33 14.29
N LEU A 25 5.31 -39.59 14.84
CA LEU A 25 6.06 -39.98 16.03
C LEU A 25 5.97 -38.86 17.07
N ASN A 26 5.81 -39.24 18.34
CA ASN A 26 6.09 -38.34 19.46
C ASN A 26 7.62 -38.20 19.66
N ALA A 27 8.01 -37.34 20.60
CA ALA A 27 9.41 -37.04 20.86
C ALA A 27 10.20 -38.28 21.34
N GLU A 28 9.60 -39.10 22.20
CA GLU A 28 10.21 -40.29 22.80
C GLU A 28 10.45 -41.39 21.76
N ASP A 29 9.46 -41.66 20.91
CA ASP A 29 9.56 -42.63 19.83
C ASP A 29 10.58 -42.18 18.78
N ALA A 30 10.60 -40.89 18.45
CA ALA A 30 11.58 -40.31 17.52
C ALA A 30 13.02 -40.45 18.04
N LEU A 31 13.24 -40.25 19.35
CA LEU A 31 14.55 -40.48 19.98
C LEU A 31 14.92 -41.97 19.95
N LYS A 32 14.00 -42.83 20.35
CA LYS A 32 14.20 -44.29 20.45
C LYS A 32 14.63 -44.91 19.13
N ILE A 33 14.06 -44.46 18.02
CA ILE A 33 14.40 -44.99 16.69
C ILE A 33 15.49 -44.18 15.97
N GLY A 34 16.10 -43.18 16.62
CA GLY A 34 17.23 -42.43 16.06
C GLY A 34 16.87 -41.45 14.94
N VAL A 35 15.71 -40.79 15.06
CA VAL A 35 15.31 -39.67 14.18
C VAL A 35 15.79 -38.33 14.72
N ILE A 36 15.85 -38.18 16.05
CA ILE A 36 16.36 -37.00 16.77
C ILE A 36 17.39 -37.42 17.82
N GLU A 37 18.15 -36.46 18.32
CA GLU A 37 19.24 -36.71 19.28
C GLU A 37 18.85 -36.47 20.74
N PHE A 38 17.94 -35.52 21.01
CA PHE A 38 17.57 -35.10 22.37
C PHE A 38 16.08 -34.79 22.49
N VAL A 39 15.55 -34.95 23.70
CA VAL A 39 14.23 -34.47 24.12
C VAL A 39 14.43 -33.65 25.38
N SER A 40 14.43 -32.33 25.22
CA SER A 40 14.71 -31.39 26.31
C SER A 40 13.44 -30.60 26.67
N PRO A 41 13.10 -30.45 27.97
CA PRO A 41 11.84 -29.84 28.40
C PRO A 41 11.80 -28.31 28.22
N ASN A 42 12.97 -27.66 28.14
CA ASN A 42 13.10 -26.23 27.95
C ASN A 42 14.44 -25.88 27.28
N LEU A 43 14.63 -24.60 26.98
CA LEU A 43 15.82 -24.11 26.29
C LEU A 43 17.09 -24.28 27.14
N GLU A 44 17.01 -24.14 28.46
CA GLU A 44 18.16 -24.29 29.36
C GLU A 44 18.67 -25.73 29.35
N SER A 45 17.79 -26.71 29.52
CA SER A 45 18.13 -28.13 29.40
C SER A 45 18.67 -28.50 28.02
N LEU A 46 18.11 -27.92 26.94
CA LEU A 46 18.64 -28.15 25.60
C LEU A 46 20.08 -27.65 25.46
N MET A 47 20.39 -26.48 26.04
CA MET A 47 21.74 -25.90 25.98
C MET A 47 22.76 -26.75 26.74
N GLU A 48 22.35 -27.44 27.80
CA GLU A 48 23.18 -28.42 28.52
C GLU A 48 23.34 -29.72 27.71
N ASP A 49 22.25 -30.26 27.15
CA ASP A 49 22.24 -31.51 26.38
C ASP A 49 23.14 -31.46 25.13
N VAL A 50 23.16 -30.30 24.44
CA VAL A 50 23.95 -30.11 23.21
C VAL A 50 25.38 -29.64 23.46
N ASP A 51 25.75 -29.28 24.69
CA ASP A 51 27.09 -28.80 25.01
C ASP A 51 28.13 -29.91 24.77
N GLY A 52 29.25 -29.57 24.15
CA GLY A 52 30.30 -30.54 23.80
C GLY A 52 29.98 -31.46 22.61
N GLN A 53 28.78 -31.39 22.01
CA GLN A 53 28.44 -32.17 20.83
C GLN A 53 29.23 -31.71 19.59
N LYS A 54 29.62 -32.67 18.74
CA LYS A 54 30.33 -32.38 17.47
C LYS A 54 29.35 -32.32 16.31
N VAL A 55 29.19 -31.13 15.72
CA VAL A 55 28.33 -30.89 14.56
C VAL A 55 29.14 -30.20 13.45
N LYS A 56 29.15 -30.77 12.24
CA LYS A 56 29.87 -30.22 11.07
C LYS A 56 31.33 -29.85 11.37
N ASN A 57 32.06 -30.75 12.04
CA ASN A 57 33.46 -30.57 12.49
C ASN A 57 33.69 -29.42 13.49
N ARG A 58 32.63 -28.95 14.17
CA ARG A 58 32.73 -28.00 15.28
C ARG A 58 32.16 -28.61 16.53
N THR A 59 32.80 -28.33 17.66
CA THR A 59 32.26 -28.66 18.98
C THR A 59 31.38 -27.52 19.44
N LEU A 60 30.15 -27.81 19.85
CA LEU A 60 29.25 -26.82 20.41
C LEU A 60 29.73 -26.44 21.82
N ALA A 61 29.78 -25.14 22.09
CA ALA A 61 30.04 -24.58 23.41
C ALA A 61 28.84 -23.70 23.75
N THR A 62 27.84 -24.31 24.37
CA THR A 62 26.54 -23.71 24.68
C THR A 62 26.39 -23.45 26.17
N SER A 63 27.18 -24.10 27.03
CA SER A 63 27.19 -23.82 28.46
C SER A 63 27.55 -22.36 28.76
N GLY A 64 26.65 -21.65 29.44
CA GLY A 64 26.81 -20.22 29.77
C GLY A 64 26.75 -19.27 28.57
N ALA A 65 26.34 -19.75 27.39
CA ALA A 65 26.21 -18.90 26.21
C ALA A 65 25.03 -17.92 26.34
N GLU A 66 25.19 -16.71 25.80
CA GLU A 66 24.12 -15.72 25.76
C GLU A 66 23.02 -16.15 24.80
N ILE A 67 21.78 -16.16 25.28
CA ILE A 67 20.59 -16.46 24.47
C ILE A 67 20.10 -15.17 23.83
N VAL A 68 20.40 -14.99 22.54
CA VAL A 68 19.88 -13.88 21.74
C VAL A 68 18.60 -14.34 21.04
N ARG A 69 17.47 -13.74 21.42
CA ARG A 69 16.17 -14.00 20.79
C ARG A 69 15.98 -13.12 19.55
N PHE A 70 15.63 -13.75 18.44
CA PHE A 70 15.27 -13.04 17.21
C PHE A 70 13.76 -13.05 17.06
N GLU A 71 13.16 -11.86 17.06
CA GLU A 71 11.73 -11.72 16.77
C GLU A 71 11.47 -11.70 15.26
N PRO A 72 10.31 -12.25 14.81
CA PRO A 72 9.92 -12.14 13.42
C PRO A 72 9.79 -10.67 13.01
N SER A 73 10.47 -10.29 11.93
CA SER A 73 10.31 -8.94 11.37
C SER A 73 8.85 -8.67 10.99
N PHE A 74 8.45 -7.39 10.93
CA PHE A 74 7.10 -7.00 10.50
C PHE A 74 6.67 -7.65 9.16
N ARG A 75 7.59 -7.76 8.20
CA ARG A 75 7.33 -8.45 6.93
C ARG A 75 6.99 -9.92 7.12
N LEU A 76 7.71 -10.63 8.01
CA LEU A 76 7.43 -12.04 8.31
C LEU A 76 6.03 -12.19 8.93
N HIS A 77 5.61 -11.26 9.79
CA HIS A 77 4.23 -11.25 10.30
C HIS A 77 3.19 -11.06 9.19
N VAL A 78 3.39 -10.08 8.30
CA VAL A 78 2.48 -9.85 7.16
C VAL A 78 2.43 -11.08 6.26
N LEU A 79 3.59 -11.66 5.94
CA LEU A 79 3.67 -12.84 5.09
C LEU A 79 3.04 -14.05 5.77
N ALA A 80 3.22 -14.24 7.09
CA ALA A 80 2.59 -15.33 7.83
C ALA A 80 1.06 -15.25 7.79
N VAL A 81 0.49 -14.05 7.90
CA VAL A 81 -0.95 -13.84 7.77
C VAL A 81 -1.42 -14.11 6.34
N LEU A 82 -0.72 -13.56 5.33
CA LEU A 82 -1.08 -13.78 3.92
C LEU A 82 -0.92 -15.23 3.49
N SER A 83 0.05 -15.96 4.07
CA SER A 83 0.31 -17.36 3.78
C SER A 83 -0.62 -18.34 4.50
N ASP A 84 -1.60 -17.85 5.26
CA ASP A 84 -2.71 -18.69 5.72
C ASP A 84 -3.53 -19.15 4.49
N PRO A 85 -3.63 -20.47 4.22
CA PRO A 85 -4.30 -20.96 3.01
C PRO A 85 -5.78 -20.57 2.91
N LEU A 86 -6.47 -20.44 4.05
CA LEU A 86 -7.87 -20.04 4.09
C LEU A 86 -8.00 -18.56 3.74
N LEU A 87 -7.19 -17.70 4.36
CA LEU A 87 -7.18 -16.28 4.05
C LEU A 87 -6.78 -16.01 2.60
N ALA A 88 -5.71 -16.65 2.12
CA ALA A 88 -5.24 -16.51 0.75
C ALA A 88 -6.32 -16.96 -0.26
N GLY A 89 -6.98 -18.09 0.01
CA GLY A 89 -8.10 -18.58 -0.79
C GLY A 89 -9.28 -17.61 -0.81
N LEU A 90 -9.65 -17.03 0.34
CA LEU A 90 -10.71 -16.03 0.43
C LEU A 90 -10.36 -14.75 -0.35
N LEU A 91 -9.11 -14.28 -0.24
CA LEU A 91 -8.63 -13.13 -0.99
C LEU A 91 -8.75 -13.36 -2.51
N LEU A 92 -8.44 -14.57 -2.99
CA LEU A 92 -8.62 -14.89 -4.40
C LEU A 92 -10.09 -14.87 -4.83
N ILE A 93 -10.98 -15.49 -4.06
CA ILE A 93 -12.40 -15.55 -4.39
C ILE A 93 -13.01 -14.15 -4.40
N VAL A 94 -12.78 -13.39 -3.33
CA VAL A 94 -13.27 -12.01 -3.20
C VAL A 94 -12.67 -11.14 -4.30
N GLY A 95 -11.37 -11.25 -4.53
CA GLY A 95 -10.68 -10.48 -5.57
C GLY A 95 -11.21 -10.79 -6.97
N LEU A 96 -11.46 -12.07 -7.27
CA LEU A 96 -12.02 -12.49 -8.55
C LEU A 96 -13.44 -11.94 -8.75
N TYR A 97 -14.31 -12.04 -7.75
CA TYR A 97 -15.66 -11.49 -7.85
C TYR A 97 -15.64 -9.96 -7.96
N ALA A 98 -14.83 -9.27 -7.16
CA ALA A 98 -14.68 -7.83 -7.25
C ALA A 98 -14.19 -7.39 -8.64
N LEU A 99 -13.28 -8.15 -9.24
CA LEU A 99 -12.82 -7.92 -10.61
C LEU A 99 -13.95 -8.15 -11.63
N ILE A 100 -14.69 -9.26 -11.54
CA ILE A 100 -15.80 -9.57 -12.45
C ILE A 100 -16.87 -8.47 -12.39
N PHE A 101 -17.32 -8.10 -11.19
CA PHE A 101 -18.33 -7.06 -11.01
C PHE A 101 -17.82 -5.68 -11.42
N GLY A 102 -16.56 -5.36 -11.12
CA GLY A 102 -15.94 -4.10 -11.51
C GLY A 102 -15.76 -3.97 -13.02
N LEU A 103 -15.33 -5.02 -13.72
CA LEU A 103 -15.25 -5.02 -15.18
C LEU A 103 -16.63 -5.00 -15.84
N SER A 104 -17.65 -5.60 -15.21
CA SER A 104 -19.03 -5.57 -15.72
C SER A 104 -19.68 -4.19 -15.56
N ASN A 105 -19.30 -3.45 -14.51
CA ASN A 105 -19.80 -2.11 -14.21
C ASN A 105 -18.63 -1.17 -13.85
N PRO A 106 -17.85 -0.71 -14.84
CA PRO A 106 -16.65 0.09 -14.60
C PRO A 106 -16.95 1.38 -13.84
N GLY A 107 -16.00 1.82 -13.00
CA GLY A 107 -16.05 3.12 -12.32
C GLY A 107 -16.50 3.07 -10.86
N LEU A 108 -16.80 1.89 -10.32
CA LEU A 108 -17.08 1.70 -8.89
C LEU A 108 -15.80 1.46 -8.06
N GLY A 109 -14.65 1.23 -8.72
CA GLY A 109 -13.38 0.91 -8.05
C GLY A 109 -13.29 -0.53 -7.55
N ALA A 110 -14.33 -1.34 -7.74
CA ALA A 110 -14.33 -2.76 -7.41
C ALA A 110 -13.27 -3.54 -8.20
N GLU A 111 -13.03 -3.15 -9.46
CA GLU A 111 -11.98 -3.68 -10.32
C GLU A 111 -10.59 -3.50 -9.69
N LEU A 112 -10.35 -2.36 -9.02
CA LEU A 112 -9.07 -2.06 -8.39
C LEU A 112 -8.86 -2.87 -7.12
N VAL A 113 -9.90 -2.90 -6.26
CA VAL A 113 -9.90 -3.76 -5.08
C VAL A 113 -9.69 -5.21 -5.50
N GLY A 114 -10.33 -5.64 -6.59
CA GLY A 114 -10.18 -6.97 -7.17
C GLY A 114 -8.74 -7.29 -7.53
N VAL A 115 -8.08 -6.43 -8.33
CA VAL A 115 -6.67 -6.63 -8.74
C VAL A 115 -5.73 -6.70 -7.53
N ILE A 116 -5.87 -5.79 -6.56
CA ILE A 116 -5.01 -5.75 -5.37
C ILE A 116 -5.20 -7.01 -4.53
N THR A 117 -6.46 -7.39 -4.28
CA THR A 117 -6.82 -8.55 -3.45
C THR A 117 -6.37 -9.86 -4.11
N LEU A 118 -6.50 -9.98 -5.44
CA LEU A 118 -5.97 -11.10 -6.21
C LEU A 118 -4.45 -11.21 -6.09
N ALA A 119 -3.73 -10.08 -6.25
CA ALA A 119 -2.27 -10.09 -6.12
C ALA A 119 -1.83 -10.55 -4.72
N LEU A 120 -2.49 -10.07 -3.66
CA LEU A 120 -2.21 -10.51 -2.29
C LEU A 120 -2.52 -11.99 -2.06
N GLY A 121 -3.65 -12.48 -2.58
CA GLY A 121 -4.02 -13.91 -2.50
C GLY A 121 -3.02 -14.82 -3.22
N LEU A 122 -2.55 -14.42 -4.42
CA LEU A 122 -1.52 -15.16 -5.15
C LEU A 122 -0.20 -15.24 -4.37
N ILE A 123 0.24 -14.12 -3.79
CA ILE A 123 1.42 -14.08 -2.92
C ILE A 123 1.24 -15.06 -1.75
N GLY A 124 0.05 -15.05 -1.12
CA GLY A 124 -0.29 -15.94 -0.02
C GLY A 124 -0.18 -17.44 -0.35
N LEU A 125 -0.63 -17.84 -1.54
CA LEU A 125 -0.56 -19.23 -2.02
C LEU A 125 0.83 -19.67 -2.52
N GLY A 126 1.85 -18.83 -2.37
CA GLY A 126 3.23 -19.17 -2.73
C GLY A 126 3.65 -18.73 -4.14
N PHE A 127 2.91 -17.83 -4.80
CA PHE A 127 3.46 -17.10 -5.94
C PHE A 127 4.70 -16.30 -5.52
N SER A 128 5.58 -16.00 -6.48
CA SER A 128 6.81 -15.26 -6.19
C SER A 128 6.51 -13.93 -5.49
N VAL A 129 6.85 -13.86 -4.21
CA VAL A 129 6.66 -12.68 -3.36
C VAL A 129 7.33 -11.46 -4.00
N ASN A 130 8.50 -11.63 -4.61
CA ASN A 130 9.23 -10.55 -5.26
C ASN A 130 8.48 -10.01 -6.48
N LEU A 131 7.92 -10.89 -7.32
CA LEU A 131 7.15 -10.47 -8.49
C LEU A 131 5.83 -9.82 -8.08
N GLY A 132 5.13 -10.40 -7.10
CA GLY A 132 3.90 -9.82 -6.57
C GLY A 132 4.13 -8.45 -5.91
N ALA A 133 5.21 -8.31 -5.14
CA ALA A 133 5.61 -7.05 -4.51
C ALA A 133 5.95 -5.98 -5.55
N LEU A 134 6.71 -6.32 -6.59
CA LEU A 134 7.02 -5.42 -7.70
C LEU A 134 5.75 -5.01 -8.45
N PHE A 135 4.85 -5.97 -8.71
CA PHE A 135 3.55 -5.70 -9.32
C PHE A 135 2.74 -4.68 -8.50
N LEU A 136 2.65 -4.85 -7.18
CA LEU A 136 1.96 -3.90 -6.30
C LEU A 136 2.59 -2.50 -6.32
N ILE A 137 3.92 -2.39 -6.36
CA ILE A 137 4.60 -1.09 -6.46
C ILE A 137 4.26 -0.40 -7.78
N VAL A 138 4.36 -1.12 -8.90
CA VAL A 138 4.06 -0.57 -10.24
C VAL A 138 2.59 -0.19 -10.34
N LEU A 139 1.69 -1.06 -9.87
CA LEU A 139 0.26 -0.77 -9.81
C LEU A 139 -0.01 0.49 -8.97
N GLY A 140 0.64 0.61 -7.82
CA GLY A 140 0.50 1.77 -6.95
C GLY A 140 0.95 3.06 -7.61
N LEU A 141 2.07 3.03 -8.33
CA LEU A 141 2.56 4.17 -9.11
C LEU A 141 1.57 4.56 -10.22
N VAL A 142 1.03 3.59 -10.96
CA VAL A 142 0.04 3.83 -12.01
C VAL A 142 -1.22 4.47 -11.42
N LEU A 143 -1.73 3.97 -10.29
CA LEU A 143 -2.90 4.53 -9.61
C LEU A 143 -2.69 5.98 -9.18
N LEU A 144 -1.51 6.29 -8.65
CA LEU A 144 -1.13 7.66 -8.31
C LEU A 144 -1.12 8.58 -9.55
N LEU A 145 -0.53 8.14 -10.66
CA LEU A 145 -0.51 8.91 -11.91
C LEU A 145 -1.91 9.13 -12.50
N VAL A 146 -2.80 8.14 -12.39
CA VAL A 146 -4.19 8.27 -12.83
C VAL A 146 -4.95 9.30 -12.00
N GLU A 147 -4.76 9.32 -10.67
CA GLU A 147 -5.39 10.32 -9.79
C GLU A 147 -4.93 11.76 -10.12
N LEU A 148 -3.70 11.98 -10.58
CA LEU A 148 -3.25 13.32 -10.99
C LEU A 148 -3.97 13.85 -12.24
N ASN A 149 -4.21 12.98 -13.21
CA ASN A 149 -4.82 13.37 -14.49
C ASN A 149 -6.35 13.50 -14.39
N SER A 150 -6.96 12.70 -13.53
CA SER A 150 -8.39 12.74 -13.25
C SER A 150 -8.60 12.89 -11.74
N PRO A 151 -8.43 14.10 -11.18
CA PRO A 151 -8.54 14.33 -9.73
C PRO A 151 -9.93 13.92 -9.24
N GLY A 152 -10.02 12.72 -8.66
CA GLY A 152 -11.24 12.11 -8.16
C GLY A 152 -11.46 12.46 -6.69
N PHE A 153 -12.15 11.58 -5.97
CA PHE A 153 -12.37 11.66 -4.53
C PHE A 153 -11.11 11.32 -3.69
N GLY A 154 -9.93 11.12 -4.31
CA GLY A 154 -8.68 10.73 -3.64
C GLY A 154 -8.54 9.24 -3.35
N LEU A 155 -9.51 8.41 -3.77
CA LEU A 155 -9.52 6.97 -3.50
C LEU A 155 -8.42 6.22 -4.25
N LEU A 156 -8.16 6.57 -5.52
CA LEU A 156 -7.09 5.92 -6.30
C LEU A 156 -5.73 6.29 -5.74
N GLY A 157 -5.56 7.55 -5.33
CA GLY A 157 -4.36 8.02 -4.66
C GLY A 157 -4.06 7.26 -3.37
N ALA A 158 -5.08 7.09 -2.50
CA ALA A 158 -4.93 6.34 -1.26
C ALA A 158 -4.62 4.84 -1.50
N ALA A 159 -5.34 4.20 -2.43
CA ALA A 159 -5.10 2.81 -2.79
C ALA A 159 -3.71 2.62 -3.42
N GLY A 160 -3.28 3.55 -4.26
CA GLY A 160 -1.96 3.53 -4.89
C GLY A 160 -0.83 3.64 -3.87
N LEU A 161 -0.96 4.54 -2.90
CA LEU A 161 -0.03 4.65 -1.79
C LEU A 161 0.02 3.38 -0.94
N ALA A 162 -1.14 2.80 -0.61
CA ALA A 162 -1.19 1.54 0.14
C ALA A 162 -0.49 0.41 -0.62
N CYS A 163 -0.71 0.28 -1.93
CA CYS A 163 -0.04 -0.71 -2.76
C CYS A 163 1.48 -0.53 -2.78
N MET A 164 1.97 0.71 -2.92
CA MET A 164 3.40 0.99 -2.88
C MET A 164 4.01 0.62 -1.52
N ILE A 165 3.35 0.95 -0.41
CA ILE A 165 3.84 0.62 0.94
C ILE A 165 3.89 -0.90 1.13
N VAL A 166 2.78 -1.60 0.86
CA VAL A 166 2.70 -3.06 1.02
C VAL A 166 3.71 -3.76 0.11
N GLY A 167 3.77 -3.37 -1.17
CA GLY A 167 4.74 -3.90 -2.11
C GLY A 167 6.18 -3.63 -1.67
N SER A 168 6.51 -2.44 -1.17
CA SER A 168 7.86 -2.12 -0.70
C SER A 168 8.26 -2.96 0.52
N VAL A 169 7.34 -3.16 1.48
CA VAL A 169 7.56 -4.03 2.64
C VAL A 169 7.79 -5.47 2.19
N LEU A 170 7.01 -5.96 1.22
CA LEU A 170 7.12 -7.32 0.70
C LEU A 170 8.35 -7.55 -0.19
N LEU A 171 8.89 -6.51 -0.85
CA LEU A 171 10.01 -6.63 -1.79
C LEU A 171 11.38 -6.73 -1.10
N VAL A 172 11.50 -6.28 0.15
CA VAL A 172 12.78 -6.30 0.89
C VAL A 172 13.40 -7.70 0.80
N PRO A 173 14.68 -7.89 0.48
CA PRO A 173 15.25 -9.24 0.40
C PRO A 173 15.37 -9.88 1.80
N ILE A 174 14.88 -11.12 1.97
CA ILE A 174 15.35 -12.01 3.06
C ILE A 174 16.63 -12.64 2.54
N GLY A 175 17.69 -12.69 3.35
CA GLY A 175 18.91 -13.40 2.97
C GLY A 175 18.60 -14.84 2.55
N SER A 176 19.34 -15.38 1.57
CA SER A 176 19.20 -16.78 1.21
C SER A 176 19.71 -17.68 2.34
N PRO A 177 19.16 -18.90 2.51
CA PRO A 177 19.67 -19.87 3.47
C PRO A 177 21.17 -20.16 3.28
N ASP A 178 21.64 -20.04 2.04
CA ASP A 178 23.02 -20.35 1.67
C ASP A 178 23.99 -19.20 1.99
N TRP A 179 23.54 -17.93 2.00
CA TRP A 179 24.42 -16.77 2.15
C TRP A 179 24.08 -15.93 3.38
N TYR A 180 25.04 -15.84 4.30
CA TYR A 180 24.95 -14.91 5.42
C TYR A 180 24.91 -13.47 4.89
N THR A 181 23.75 -12.84 5.00
CA THR A 181 23.59 -11.42 4.66
C THR A 181 23.72 -10.59 5.94
N PRO A 182 24.69 -9.67 6.06
CA PRO A 182 24.86 -8.85 7.24
C PRO A 182 23.58 -8.08 7.59
N ALA A 183 23.29 -7.95 8.89
CA ALA A 183 22.11 -7.23 9.36
C ALA A 183 22.08 -5.77 8.87
N ALA A 184 23.25 -5.13 8.78
CA ALA A 184 23.40 -3.78 8.24
C ALA A 184 22.95 -3.68 6.77
N TYR A 185 23.27 -4.68 5.94
CA TYR A 185 22.84 -4.71 4.54
C TYR A 185 21.32 -4.86 4.45
N LYS A 186 20.73 -5.78 5.22
CA LYS A 186 19.26 -5.97 5.27
C LYS A 186 18.55 -4.68 5.70
N ARG A 187 19.07 -3.98 6.71
CA ARG A 187 18.55 -2.69 7.17
C ARG A 187 18.66 -1.62 6.09
N ASN A 188 19.81 -1.49 5.44
CA ASN A 188 20.02 -0.51 4.38
C ASN A 188 19.12 -0.78 3.18
N ALA A 189 18.96 -2.04 2.77
CA ALA A 189 18.04 -2.43 1.71
C ALA A 189 16.57 -2.13 2.07
N PHE A 190 16.18 -2.42 3.32
CA PHE A 190 14.84 -2.06 3.83
C PHE A 190 14.59 -0.56 3.72
N ILE A 191 15.53 0.26 4.20
CA ILE A 191 15.45 1.73 4.13
C ILE A 191 15.39 2.21 2.68
N ALA A 192 16.26 1.68 1.82
CA ALA A 192 16.33 2.07 0.41
C ALA A 192 15.06 1.75 -0.39
N LEU A 193 14.30 0.73 0.02
CA LEU A 193 13.03 0.36 -0.61
C LEU A 193 11.83 1.14 -0.05
N ILE A 194 11.80 1.38 1.26
CA ILE A 194 10.66 2.02 1.93
C ILE A 194 10.67 3.55 1.75
N ILE A 195 11.84 4.19 1.88
CA ILE A 195 11.93 5.66 1.88
C ILE A 195 11.41 6.28 0.58
N PRO A 196 11.79 5.80 -0.63
CA PRO A 196 11.27 6.38 -1.86
C PRO A 196 9.74 6.31 -1.94
N SER A 197 9.14 5.20 -1.53
CA SER A 197 7.68 5.03 -1.49
C SER A 197 7.01 6.00 -0.52
N LEU A 198 7.62 6.24 0.65
CA LEU A 198 7.13 7.25 1.60
C LEU A 198 7.29 8.68 1.09
N VAL A 199 8.42 9.00 0.44
CA VAL A 199 8.67 10.34 -0.13
C VAL A 199 7.69 10.64 -1.27
N ILE A 200 7.51 9.69 -2.19
CA ILE A 200 6.54 9.81 -3.28
C ILE A 200 5.13 9.94 -2.70
N GLY A 201 4.77 9.07 -1.75
CA GLY A 201 3.48 9.13 -1.06
C GLY A 201 3.22 10.46 -0.35
N GLY A 202 4.20 10.96 0.40
CA GLY A 202 4.13 12.24 1.10
C GLY A 202 4.00 13.43 0.14
N PHE A 203 4.76 13.43 -0.96
CA PHE A 203 4.62 14.42 -2.01
C PHE A 203 3.22 14.40 -2.63
N PHE A 204 2.64 13.23 -2.84
CA PHE A 204 1.28 13.08 -3.37
C PHE A 204 0.22 13.60 -2.41
N VAL A 205 0.32 13.26 -1.13
CA VAL A 205 -0.57 13.81 -0.08
C VAL A 205 -0.48 15.34 -0.06
N PHE A 206 0.73 15.89 -0.15
CA PHE A 206 0.96 17.32 -0.24
C PHE A 206 0.34 17.94 -1.51
N ALA A 207 0.51 17.31 -2.67
CA ALA A 207 -0.07 17.76 -3.93
C ALA A 207 -1.60 17.77 -3.87
N LEU A 208 -2.22 16.71 -3.35
CA LEU A 208 -3.67 16.63 -3.15
C LEU A 208 -4.17 17.71 -2.18
N TYR A 209 -3.45 17.94 -1.08
CA TYR A 209 -3.74 19.04 -0.16
C TYR A 209 -3.72 20.40 -0.88
N LYS A 210 -2.70 20.66 -1.70
CA LYS A 210 -2.59 21.91 -2.47
C LYS A 210 -3.68 22.07 -3.52
N VAL A 211 -4.09 20.99 -4.19
CA VAL A 211 -5.22 21.01 -5.12
C VAL A 211 -6.53 21.29 -4.38
N ALA A 212 -6.75 20.67 -3.22
CA ALA A 212 -7.92 20.93 -2.39
C ALA A 212 -7.94 22.36 -1.85
N GLU A 213 -6.79 22.88 -1.40
CA GLU A 213 -6.63 24.27 -0.96
C GLU A 213 -6.94 25.23 -2.12
N ALA A 214 -6.41 24.96 -3.32
CA ALA A 214 -6.65 25.78 -4.51
C ALA A 214 -8.13 25.79 -4.92
N LYS A 215 -8.83 24.64 -4.87
CA LYS A 215 -10.27 24.55 -5.15
C LYS A 215 -11.13 25.32 -4.14
N ARG A 216 -10.65 25.49 -2.89
CA ARG A 216 -11.35 26.26 -1.84
C ARG A 216 -11.06 27.75 -1.89
N ARG A 217 -10.07 28.21 -2.66
CA ARG A 217 -9.82 29.63 -2.82
C ARG A 217 -10.93 30.23 -3.69
N PRO A 218 -11.57 31.34 -3.27
CA PRO A 218 -12.57 31.99 -4.08
C PRO A 218 -11.95 32.37 -5.42
N THR A 219 -12.58 31.95 -6.51
CA THR A 219 -12.24 32.37 -7.86
C THR A 219 -12.24 33.90 -7.90
N TYR A 220 -11.40 34.53 -8.72
CA TYR A 220 -11.33 36.01 -8.85
C TYR A 220 -12.72 36.66 -9.00
N TYR A 221 -13.64 35.99 -9.71
CA TYR A 221 -15.02 36.44 -9.92
C TYR A 221 -15.90 36.44 -8.68
N GLN A 222 -15.65 35.56 -7.73
CA GLN A 222 -16.41 35.50 -6.46
C GLN A 222 -15.99 36.62 -5.50
N LYS A 223 -14.88 37.32 -5.80
CA LYS A 223 -14.52 38.59 -5.16
C LYS A 223 -15.15 39.80 -5.83
N MET A 224 -15.71 39.67 -7.04
CA MET A 224 -16.43 40.77 -7.70
C MET A 224 -17.83 40.94 -7.11
N GLU A 225 -18.41 39.89 -6.52
CA GLU A 225 -19.70 39.97 -5.83
C GLU A 225 -19.59 40.95 -4.66
N GLN A 226 -20.58 41.86 -4.54
CA GLN A 226 -20.65 42.98 -3.58
C GLN A 226 -19.70 44.16 -3.85
N GLU A 227 -18.97 44.16 -4.96
CA GLU A 227 -18.25 45.36 -5.41
C GLU A 227 -19.12 46.26 -6.31
N VAL A 228 -18.75 47.54 -6.36
CA VAL A 228 -19.51 48.59 -7.06
C VAL A 228 -18.92 48.82 -8.45
N ALA A 229 -19.78 48.92 -9.46
CA ALA A 229 -19.45 49.29 -10.83
C ALA A 229 -20.28 50.50 -11.27
N GLU A 230 -19.87 51.18 -12.35
CA GLU A 230 -20.59 52.32 -12.92
C GLU A 230 -21.25 51.90 -14.25
N ALA A 231 -22.54 52.20 -14.43
CA ALA A 231 -23.24 51.96 -15.69
C ALA A 231 -22.75 52.95 -16.76
N LEU A 232 -22.25 52.45 -17.89
CA LEU A 232 -21.80 53.28 -19.01
C LEU A 232 -22.92 53.55 -20.02
N ASP A 233 -23.76 52.53 -20.21
CA ASP A 233 -24.93 52.57 -21.08
C ASP A 233 -26.19 52.31 -20.25
N ARG A 234 -27.35 52.61 -20.83
CA ARG A 234 -28.64 52.21 -20.24
C ARG A 234 -28.76 50.69 -20.26
N ILE A 235 -29.06 50.09 -19.11
CA ILE A 235 -29.21 48.64 -18.94
C ILE A 235 -30.70 48.30 -18.91
N ASP A 236 -31.22 47.68 -19.98
CA ASP A 236 -32.61 47.19 -20.05
C ASP A 236 -32.78 46.11 -21.15
N PRO A 237 -32.75 44.80 -20.83
CA PRO A 237 -32.21 44.21 -19.60
C PRO A 237 -30.68 44.15 -19.62
N ARG A 238 -30.03 44.47 -20.76
CA ARG A 238 -28.57 44.39 -20.94
C ARG A 238 -27.96 45.73 -21.31
N GLY A 239 -26.74 45.95 -20.84
CA GLY A 239 -25.90 47.10 -21.17
C GLY A 239 -24.46 46.85 -20.75
N HIS A 240 -23.68 47.91 -20.58
CA HIS A 240 -22.28 47.81 -20.17
C HIS A 240 -22.02 48.55 -18.87
N VAL A 241 -21.12 48.00 -18.05
CA VAL A 241 -20.62 48.61 -16.82
C VAL A 241 -19.10 48.70 -16.86
N MET A 242 -18.56 49.74 -16.22
CA MET A 242 -17.14 49.86 -15.93
C MET A 242 -16.88 49.30 -14.53
N TYR A 243 -16.07 48.25 -14.44
CA TYR A 243 -15.66 47.64 -13.18
C TYR A 243 -14.14 47.53 -13.13
N ASN A 244 -13.50 48.18 -12.15
CA ASN A 244 -12.04 48.23 -11.97
C ASN A 244 -11.25 48.61 -13.25
N GLY A 245 -11.81 49.49 -14.09
CA GLY A 245 -11.19 49.95 -15.34
C GLY A 245 -11.37 49.02 -16.54
N GLU A 246 -12.18 47.96 -16.41
CA GLU A 246 -12.55 47.04 -17.48
C GLU A 246 -14.01 47.21 -17.90
N TYR A 247 -14.27 47.07 -19.21
CA TYR A 247 -15.62 47.04 -19.79
C TYR A 247 -16.24 45.66 -19.66
N TRP A 248 -17.40 45.58 -19.02
CA TRP A 248 -18.14 44.33 -18.83
C TRP A 248 -19.56 44.45 -19.35
N VAL A 249 -20.08 43.37 -19.95
CA VAL A 249 -21.51 43.24 -20.25
C VAL A 249 -22.24 42.96 -18.95
N ALA A 250 -23.30 43.72 -18.67
CA ALA A 250 -24.12 43.59 -17.49
C ALA A 250 -25.58 43.31 -17.84
N GLU A 251 -26.27 42.59 -16.97
CA GLU A 251 -27.69 42.29 -17.06
C GLU A 251 -28.37 42.62 -15.73
N SER A 252 -29.53 43.30 -15.80
CA SER A 252 -30.32 43.69 -14.63
C SER A 252 -31.81 43.46 -14.88
N GLU A 253 -32.54 43.18 -13.80
CA GLU A 253 -34.01 43.10 -13.80
C GLU A 253 -34.67 44.49 -13.73
N GLU A 254 -33.90 45.51 -13.31
CA GLU A 254 -34.33 46.90 -13.20
C GLU A 254 -33.69 47.72 -14.34
N THR A 255 -34.40 48.74 -14.82
CA THR A 255 -33.81 49.71 -15.74
C THR A 255 -32.82 50.60 -14.99
N ILE A 256 -31.55 50.59 -15.43
CA ILE A 256 -30.47 51.40 -14.86
C ILE A 256 -30.00 52.39 -15.92
N GLU A 257 -29.89 53.66 -15.56
CA GLU A 257 -29.47 54.73 -16.48
C GLU A 257 -27.93 54.93 -16.47
N PRO A 258 -27.34 55.48 -17.54
CA PRO A 258 -25.93 55.79 -17.59
C PRO A 258 -25.46 56.69 -16.43
N GLY A 259 -24.31 56.37 -15.84
CA GLY A 259 -23.69 57.08 -14.72
C GLY A 259 -24.13 56.60 -13.33
N GLU A 260 -25.06 55.64 -13.24
CA GLU A 260 -25.51 55.10 -11.97
C GLU A 260 -24.56 54.03 -11.41
N LEU A 261 -24.43 54.01 -10.08
CA LEU A 261 -23.66 52.99 -9.38
C LEU A 261 -24.50 51.72 -9.21
N VAL A 262 -23.91 50.59 -9.59
CA VAL A 262 -24.54 49.28 -9.54
C VAL A 262 -23.71 48.33 -8.66
N GLU A 263 -24.38 47.44 -7.95
CA GLU A 263 -23.75 46.38 -7.18
C GLU A 263 -23.74 45.09 -7.98
N VAL A 264 -22.58 44.45 -8.09
CA VAL A 264 -22.43 43.15 -8.76
C VAL A 264 -22.95 42.06 -7.83
N VAL A 265 -24.03 41.38 -8.22
CA VAL A 265 -24.69 40.33 -7.43
C VAL A 265 -24.32 38.92 -7.87
N GLY A 266 -23.64 38.80 -9.01
CA GLY A 266 -23.16 37.52 -9.51
C GLY A 266 -22.62 37.64 -10.92
N LYS A 267 -22.11 36.53 -11.45
CA LYS A 267 -21.62 36.45 -12.83
C LYS A 267 -22.09 35.17 -13.50
N GLU A 268 -22.63 35.32 -14.70
CA GLU A 268 -23.03 34.20 -15.55
C GLU A 268 -22.20 34.22 -16.84
N ARG A 269 -21.21 33.30 -16.93
CA ARG A 269 -20.23 33.20 -18.02
C ARG A 269 -19.43 34.49 -18.25
N THR A 270 -19.89 35.38 -19.13
CA THR A 270 -19.26 36.65 -19.49
C THR A 270 -20.13 37.86 -19.15
N ILE A 271 -21.27 37.64 -18.49
CA ILE A 271 -22.25 38.68 -18.14
C ILE A 271 -22.26 38.85 -16.63
N LEU A 272 -22.12 40.08 -16.15
CA LEU A 272 -22.31 40.42 -14.74
C LEU A 272 -23.79 40.62 -14.45
N LYS A 273 -24.31 39.98 -13.41
CA LYS A 273 -25.64 40.31 -12.88
C LYS A 273 -25.46 41.47 -11.92
N VAL A 274 -26.20 42.55 -12.16
CA VAL A 274 -26.09 43.78 -11.38
C VAL A 274 -27.45 44.25 -10.90
N ARG A 275 -27.49 44.88 -9.73
CA ARG A 275 -28.67 45.60 -9.23
C ARG A 275 -28.31 47.06 -8.97
N ARG A 276 -29.31 47.94 -9.00
CA ARG A 276 -29.12 49.31 -8.54
C ARG A 276 -28.72 49.31 -7.06
N LYS A 277 -27.72 50.14 -6.71
CA LYS A 277 -27.30 50.33 -5.33
C LYS A 277 -28.29 51.20 -4.56
#